data_AF-A0A3N5SCZ8-F1
#
_entry.id   AF-A0A3N5SCZ8-F1
#
_cell.length_a   1.000
_cell.length_b   1.000
_cell.length_c   1.000
_cell.angle_alpha   90.00
_cell.angle_beta   90.00
_cell.angle_gamma   90.00
#
_symmetry.space_group_name_H-M   'P 1'
#
loop_
_entity.id
_entity.type
_entity.pdbx_description
1 polymer ?
#
loop_
_entity_poly.entity_id
_entity_poly.type
_entity_poly.pdbx_seq_one_letter_code
_entity_poly.pdbx_strand_id
1 'polypeptide(L)'
;MRTFYTESDIEDLAASGVRQLEVGPEVVLTDAARQLAEELGIVLVVPGAAPTGKATLPAAPARNETLPGKPRGCQHGPLSASSSHAQITANGGRVVDQLVEAVSALKKQGG
;
A
#
# COMPACT_ATOMS: atom_id res chain seq x y z
N MET A 1 -9.75 34.83 4.73
CA MET A 1 -8.93 35.06 3.53
C MET A 1 -8.51 33.68 3.08
N ARG A 2 -8.69 33.36 1.80
CA ARG A 2 -8.58 31.99 1.29
C ARG A 2 -7.25 31.81 0.57
N THR A 3 -6.52 30.74 0.89
CA THR A 3 -5.20 30.47 0.31
C THR A 3 -5.34 29.44 -0.80
N PHE A 4 -4.76 29.73 -1.95
CA PHE A 4 -4.76 28.83 -3.10
C PHE A 4 -3.34 28.31 -3.31
N TYR A 5 -3.19 26.99 -3.30
CA TYR A 5 -1.93 26.34 -3.66
C TYR A 5 -2.02 25.79 -5.07
N THR A 6 -1.03 26.14 -5.86
CA THR A 6 -0.79 25.63 -7.20
C THR A 6 0.29 24.56 -7.19
N GLU A 7 0.56 23.96 -8.34
CA GLU A 7 1.62 22.95 -8.51
C GLU A 7 2.98 23.48 -8.06
N SER A 8 3.35 24.69 -8.49
CA SER A 8 4.63 25.30 -8.14
C SER A 8 4.80 25.52 -6.64
N ASP A 9 3.72 25.85 -5.92
CA ASP A 9 3.78 26.02 -4.48
C ASP A 9 4.07 24.68 -3.76
N ILE A 10 3.51 23.58 -4.25
CA ILE A 10 3.74 22.24 -3.68
C ILE A 10 5.16 21.76 -3.98
N GLU A 11 5.69 22.05 -5.16
CA GLU A 11 7.08 21.76 -5.53
C GLU A 11 8.06 22.50 -4.60
N ASP A 12 7.84 23.79 -4.37
CA ASP A 12 8.67 24.61 -3.49
C ASP A 12 8.64 24.10 -2.03
N LEU A 13 7.45 23.72 -1.54
CA LEU A 13 7.29 23.12 -0.22
C LEU A 13 8.07 21.80 -0.12
N ALA A 14 7.99 20.94 -1.14
CA ALA A 14 8.72 19.68 -1.16
C ALA A 14 10.24 19.90 -1.21
N ALA A 15 10.71 20.88 -1.99
CA ALA A 15 12.10 21.27 -2.12
C ALA A 15 12.65 21.84 -0.79
N SER A 16 11.81 22.58 -0.07
CA SER A 16 12.09 23.05 1.29
C SER A 16 12.11 21.93 2.34
N GLY A 17 11.78 20.69 1.96
CA GLY A 17 11.77 19.53 2.85
C GLY A 17 10.46 19.36 3.63
N VAL A 18 9.43 20.13 3.30
CA VAL A 18 8.10 19.94 3.88
C VAL A 18 7.51 18.64 3.35
N ARG A 19 6.98 17.82 4.26
CA ARG A 19 6.35 16.51 3.96
C ARG A 19 4.92 16.42 4.44
N GLN A 20 4.40 17.47 5.05
CA GLN A 20 3.05 17.53 5.57
C GLN A 20 2.47 18.91 5.33
N LEU A 21 1.27 18.98 4.76
CA LEU A 21 0.57 20.23 4.50
C LEU A 21 -0.83 20.15 5.11
N GLU A 22 -1.16 21.10 5.97
CA GLU A 22 -2.49 21.20 6.57
C GLU A 22 -3.47 21.87 5.60
N VAL A 23 -4.44 21.09 5.12
CA VAL A 23 -5.47 21.55 4.18
C VAL A 23 -6.74 21.85 4.96
N GLY A 24 -6.82 23.08 5.45
CA GLY A 24 -8.00 23.60 6.13
C GLY A 24 -9.13 24.02 5.18
N PRO A 25 -10.31 24.41 5.71
CA PRO A 25 -11.47 24.83 4.91
C PRO A 25 -11.22 26.11 4.09
N GLU A 26 -10.27 26.94 4.52
CA GLU A 26 -9.83 28.15 3.81
C GLU A 26 -8.69 27.87 2.81
N VAL A 27 -8.23 26.62 2.69
CA VAL A 27 -7.14 26.22 1.80
C VAL A 27 -7.71 25.46 0.62
N VAL A 28 -7.35 25.88 -0.59
CA VAL A 28 -7.81 25.26 -1.83
C VAL A 28 -6.59 24.83 -2.64
N LEU A 29 -6.56 23.55 -3.01
CA LEU A 29 -5.56 23.01 -3.91
C LEU A 29 -6.19 22.79 -5.28
N THR A 30 -5.45 23.10 -6.33
CA THR A 30 -5.80 22.62 -7.67
C THR A 30 -5.61 21.10 -7.75
N ASP A 31 -6.21 20.48 -8.76
CA ASP A 31 -6.09 19.03 -8.97
C ASP A 31 -4.63 18.62 -9.20
N ALA A 32 -3.90 19.39 -10.02
CA ALA A 32 -2.47 19.22 -10.26
C ALA A 32 -1.64 19.33 -8.97
N ALA A 33 -1.93 20.31 -8.11
CA ALA A 33 -1.23 20.48 -6.83
C ALA A 33 -1.44 19.27 -5.91
N ARG A 34 -2.66 18.71 -5.86
CA ARG A 34 -2.94 17.50 -5.07
C ARG A 34 -2.16 16.30 -5.60
N GLN A 35 -2.17 16.10 -6.91
CA GLN A 35 -1.45 14.98 -7.54
C GLN A 35 0.05 15.08 -7.27
N LEU A 36 0.63 16.26 -7.47
CA LEU A 36 2.05 16.48 -7.21
C LEU A 36 2.41 16.26 -5.74
N ALA A 37 1.54 16.68 -4.81
CA ALA A 37 1.74 16.42 -3.40
C ALA A 37 1.79 14.91 -3.09
N GLU A 38 0.92 14.10 -3.71
CA GLU A 38 0.98 12.63 -3.57
C GLU A 38 2.25 12.04 -4.20
N GLU A 39 2.69 12.54 -5.36
CA GLU A 39 3.92 12.09 -6.04
C GLU A 39 5.18 12.41 -5.25
N LEU A 40 5.24 13.59 -4.63
CA LEU A 40 6.36 14.04 -3.80
C LEU A 40 6.30 13.49 -2.36
N GLY A 41 5.23 12.76 -2.01
CA GLY A 41 5.04 12.17 -0.69
C GLY A 41 4.70 13.19 0.40
N ILE A 42 4.10 14.33 0.03
CA ILE A 42 3.52 15.28 0.97
C ILE A 42 2.17 14.74 1.45
N VAL A 43 2.01 14.64 2.77
CA VAL A 43 0.77 14.21 3.40
C VAL A 43 -0.16 15.40 3.59
N LEU A 44 -1.31 15.39 2.92
CA LEU A 44 -2.35 16.40 3.09
C LEU A 44 -3.17 16.05 4.34
N VAL A 45 -3.10 16.86 5.38
CA VAL A 45 -3.83 16.65 6.64
C VAL A 45 -4.97 17.64 6.74
N VAL A 46 -6.20 17.14 6.83
CA VAL A 46 -7.39 17.98 6.99
C VAL A 46 -7.74 18.06 8.48
N PRO A 47 -7.59 19.23 9.13
CA PRO A 47 -7.90 19.35 10.55
C PRO A 47 -9.39 19.10 10.80
N GLY A 48 -9.70 18.08 11.61
CA GLY A 48 -11.06 17.69 11.96
C GLY A 48 -11.70 16.64 11.04
N ALA A 49 -11.04 16.24 9.95
CA ALA A 49 -11.41 15.00 9.27
C ALA A 49 -10.80 13.84 10.05
N ALA A 50 -11.64 12.99 10.65
CA ALA A 50 -11.17 11.68 11.10
C ALA A 50 -10.44 11.00 9.93
N PRO A 51 -9.33 10.28 10.16
CA PRO A 51 -8.62 9.61 9.08
C PRO A 51 -9.56 8.56 8.49
N THR A 52 -10.29 8.93 7.44
CA THR A 52 -10.95 7.97 6.56
C THR A 52 -9.82 7.35 5.77
N GLY A 53 -9.16 6.39 6.42
CA GLY A 53 -8.18 5.53 5.78
C GLY A 53 -8.79 5.03 4.48
N LYS A 54 -7.99 5.10 3.41
CA LYS A 54 -8.26 4.43 2.14
C LYS A 54 -8.66 2.97 2.44
N ALA A 55 -9.96 2.72 2.46
CA ALA A 55 -10.56 1.40 2.32
C ALA A 55 -11.66 1.55 1.28
N THR A 56 -11.24 1.75 0.03
CA THR A 56 -12.06 1.40 -1.12
C THR A 56 -12.21 -0.13 -1.11
N LEU A 57 -13.14 -0.63 -0.31
CA LEU A 57 -13.74 -1.94 -0.53
C LEU A 57 -15.09 -1.67 -1.22
N PRO A 58 -15.31 -2.16 -2.45
CA PRO A 58 -16.62 -2.01 -3.08
C PRO A 58 -17.67 -2.67 -2.19
N ALA A 59 -18.71 -1.91 -1.85
CA ALA A 59 -19.86 -2.38 -1.10
C ALA A 59 -20.59 -3.46 -1.92
N ALA A 60 -20.24 -4.72 -1.69
CA ALA A 60 -21.11 -5.85 -2.03
C ALA A 60 -22.21 -5.92 -0.96
N PRO A 61 -23.50 -6.01 -1.31
CA PRO A 61 -24.54 -6.19 -0.32
C PRO A 61 -24.47 -7.62 0.22
N ALA A 62 -23.85 -7.79 1.40
CA ALA A 62 -23.89 -9.03 2.15
C ALA A 62 -25.31 -9.23 2.70
N ARG A 63 -26.13 -9.97 1.95
CA ARG A 63 -27.39 -10.52 2.46
C ARG A 63 -27.08 -11.57 3.53
N ASN A 64 -27.43 -11.19 4.76
CA ASN A 64 -28.02 -11.97 5.84
C ASN A 64 -27.63 -13.45 5.99
N GLU A 65 -27.01 -13.71 7.15
CA GLU A 65 -27.31 -14.81 8.08
C GLU A 65 -28.03 -16.06 7.54
N THR A 66 -27.32 -17.18 7.57
CA THR A 66 -27.79 -18.34 8.35
C THR A 66 -26.61 -19.23 8.74
N LEU A 67 -26.18 -19.16 9.99
CA LEU A 67 -25.56 -20.31 10.66
C LEU A 67 -26.69 -21.31 10.95
N PRO A 68 -26.49 -22.61 10.72
CA PRO A 68 -26.49 -23.49 11.88
C PRO A 68 -25.54 -24.70 11.76
N GLY A 69 -25.03 -25.13 12.92
CA GLY A 69 -24.67 -26.54 13.16
C GLY A 69 -23.18 -26.90 13.10
N LYS A 70 -22.52 -26.94 14.27
CA LYS A 70 -21.47 -27.95 14.56
C LYS A 70 -22.14 -29.35 14.64
N PRO A 71 -21.43 -30.51 14.66
CA PRO A 71 -19.97 -30.73 14.84
C PRO A 71 -19.32 -31.89 14.02
N ARG A 72 -17.98 -31.99 14.16
CA ARG A 72 -17.13 -33.21 14.15
C ARG A 72 -17.10 -34.08 12.88
N GLY A 73 -15.98 -33.98 12.17
CA GLY A 73 -15.46 -35.04 11.29
C GLY A 73 -13.94 -35.04 11.33
N CYS A 74 -13.34 -35.93 12.13
CA CYS A 74 -11.92 -36.25 12.04
C CYS A 74 -11.66 -36.91 10.69
N GLN A 75 -10.82 -36.31 9.84
CA GLN A 75 -10.10 -37.04 8.78
C GLN A 75 -8.66 -36.54 8.75
N HIS A 76 -7.86 -37.07 9.67
CA HIS A 76 -6.43 -37.23 9.42
C HIS A 76 -6.29 -38.46 8.51
N GLY A 77 -5.93 -38.23 7.25
CA GLY A 77 -5.49 -39.24 6.30
C GLY A 77 -4.01 -39.02 5.96
N PRO A 78 -3.21 -40.08 5.79
CA PRO A 78 -1.76 -40.00 5.84
C PRO A 78 -1.15 -39.41 4.56
N LEU A 79 0.03 -38.81 4.74
CA LEU A 79 0.91 -38.26 3.72
C LEU A 79 1.06 -39.22 2.52
N SER A 80 0.69 -38.77 1.32
CA SER A 80 1.22 -39.33 0.08
C SER A 80 1.78 -38.19 -0.78
N ALA A 81 3.05 -38.36 -1.10
CA ALA A 81 3.87 -37.42 -1.81
C ALA A 81 3.57 -37.41 -3.31
N SER A 82 3.89 -36.25 -3.89
CA SER A 82 4.39 -36.04 -5.24
C SER A 82 3.40 -35.66 -6.34
N SER A 83 3.78 -34.52 -6.94
CA SER A 83 3.62 -34.15 -8.34
C SER A 83 2.31 -33.49 -8.73
N SER A 84 2.33 -32.16 -8.75
CA SER A 84 2.22 -31.43 -10.02
C SER A 84 2.72 -29.98 -9.87
N HIS A 85 3.77 -29.72 -10.63
CA HIS A 85 4.21 -28.41 -11.10
C HIS A 85 3.00 -27.54 -11.51
N ALA A 86 2.69 -26.50 -10.73
CA ALA A 86 1.80 -25.43 -11.13
C ALA A 86 2.11 -24.14 -10.36
N GLN A 87 2.59 -23.13 -11.11
CA GLN A 87 2.46 -21.69 -10.87
C GLN A 87 2.78 -21.15 -9.47
N ILE A 88 3.95 -20.55 -9.28
CA ILE A 88 4.14 -19.09 -9.44
C ILE A 88 3.13 -18.29 -8.59
N THR A 89 3.44 -18.12 -7.31
CA THR A 89 3.07 -16.93 -6.53
C THR A 89 4.25 -15.95 -6.57
N ALA A 90 4.37 -15.21 -7.67
CA ALA A 90 5.27 -14.06 -7.85
C ALA A 90 4.67 -12.86 -7.11
N ASN A 91 5.34 -12.20 -6.15
CA ASN A 91 6.44 -11.26 -6.45
C ASN A 91 7.45 -11.06 -5.30
N GLY A 92 7.20 -11.58 -4.10
CA GLY A 92 8.05 -11.27 -2.93
C GLY A 92 9.31 -12.14 -2.81
N GLY A 93 9.22 -13.42 -3.17
CA GLY A 93 10.33 -14.37 -2.93
C GLY A 93 11.46 -14.29 -3.96
N ARG A 94 11.14 -13.97 -5.22
CA ARG A 94 12.14 -14.01 -6.31
C ARG A 94 13.14 -12.85 -6.27
N VAL A 95 12.75 -11.70 -5.71
CA VAL A 95 13.65 -10.55 -5.55
C VAL A 95 14.62 -10.76 -4.40
N VAL A 96 14.18 -11.39 -3.31
CA VAL A 96 15.03 -11.70 -2.17
C VAL A 96 16.07 -12.75 -2.54
N ASP A 97 15.65 -13.79 -3.27
CA ASP A 97 16.56 -14.85 -3.74
C ASP A 97 17.64 -14.30 -4.70
N GLN A 98 17.24 -13.44 -5.66
CA GLN A 98 18.17 -12.76 -6.57
C GLN A 98 19.13 -11.80 -5.84
N LEU A 99 18.68 -11.10 -4.79
CA LEU A 99 19.54 -10.19 -4.03
C LEU A 99 20.56 -10.96 -3.18
N VAL A 100 20.15 -12.08 -2.58
CA VAL A 100 21.04 -12.95 -1.79
C VAL A 100 22.11 -13.60 -2.69
N GLU A 101 21.74 -14.00 -3.91
CA GLU A 101 22.67 -14.54 -4.90
C GLU A 101 23.68 -13.48 -5.36
N ALA A 102 23.21 -12.27 -5.70
CA ALA A 102 24.07 -11.17 -6.16
C ALA A 102 25.11 -10.72 -5.11
N VAL A 103 24.71 -10.61 -3.84
CA VAL A 103 25.63 -10.24 -2.75
C VAL A 103 26.67 -11.33 -2.51
N SER A 104 26.27 -12.60 -2.61
CA SER A 104 27.18 -13.74 -2.46
C SER A 104 28.21 -13.80 -3.60
N ALA A 105 27.81 -13.45 -4.83
CA ALA A 105 28.71 -13.37 -5.98
C ALA A 105 29.76 -12.26 -5.84
N LEU A 106 29.36 -11.08 -5.35
CA LEU A 106 30.27 -9.94 -5.14
C LEU A 106 31.37 -10.28 -4.11
N LYS A 107 31.02 -10.98 -3.04
CA LYS A 107 31.98 -11.39 -2.00
C LYS A 107 33.02 -12.41 -2.52
N LYS A 108 32.72 -13.15 -3.59
CA LYS A 108 33.63 -14.14 -4.18
C LYS A 108 34.61 -13.53 -5.19
N GLN A 109 34.36 -12.32 -5.69
CA GLN A 109 35.25 -11.63 -6.65
C GLN A 109 36.27 -10.69 -5.99
N GLY A 110 36.23 -10.52 -4.67
CA GLY A 110 37.11 -9.63 -3.91
C GLY A 110 38.15 -10.32 -3.03
N GLY A 111 38.78 -11.40 -3.52
CA GLY A 111 39.86 -12.12 -2.82
C GLY A 111 40.75 -12.87 -3.78
#